data_AF-A0A960TD04-F1
#
_entry.id   AF-A0A960TD04-F1
#
_cell.length_a   1.000
_cell.length_b   1.000
_cell.length_c   1.000
_cell.angle_alpha   90.00
_cell.angle_beta   90.00
_cell.angle_gamma   90.00
#
_symmetry.space_group_name_H-M   'P 1'
#
loop_
_entity.id
_entity.type
_entity.pdbx_description
1 polymer ?
#
loop_
_entity_poly.entity_id
_entity_poly.type
_entity_poly.pdbx_seq_one_letter_code
_entity_poly.pdbx_strand_id
1 'polypeptide(L)'
;MNWIPRIWNWFKQKDSERLSYWKLGGVAALALGLLALAFLRRNYDTVEPRRGPIVEAVYGLGTVTPRRTFTAKLGVAGRIEAISARPGDTVEKGNPLIRTDSIQFRAPFAGTVTNLFFEENEIVMPGSPIITMKTMQDHHIELLMDQESVLRIRPGLKAELSFETLRNRKIQGVVSRVYSSGGEFVVEVESDEMPEEVLPDMTADVAIEVARRDNAFLIPQRAVQRGQVQVLRHGLRKKIQVKIGAADAEWVEILDDSLQPDDRIIVPAR
;
A
#
# COMPACT_ATOMS: atom_id res chain seq x y z
N MET A 1 -72.68 -19.43 49.47
CA MET A 1 -72.59 -19.70 50.92
C MET A 1 -71.30 -19.08 51.44
N ASN A 2 -71.40 -18.28 52.49
CA ASN A 2 -70.37 -17.60 53.30
C ASN A 2 -69.59 -16.43 52.65
N TRP A 3 -69.92 -15.15 52.86
CA TRP A 3 -69.84 -14.26 54.06
C TRP A 3 -68.43 -13.74 54.41
N ILE A 4 -68.34 -12.41 54.51
CA ILE A 4 -67.22 -11.46 54.70
C ILE A 4 -66.77 -11.43 56.19
N PRO A 5 -65.63 -10.82 56.58
CA PRO A 5 -65.67 -9.39 56.95
C PRO A 5 -64.39 -8.54 56.73
N ARG A 6 -64.65 -7.23 56.64
CA ARG A 6 -63.74 -6.07 56.69
C ARG A 6 -63.09 -5.90 58.07
N ILE A 7 -61.82 -5.46 58.12
CA ILE A 7 -61.20 -4.67 59.20
C ILE A 7 -60.22 -3.71 58.49
N TRP A 8 -60.55 -2.45 58.16
CA TRP A 8 -60.66 -1.24 58.99
C TRP A 8 -59.38 -0.85 59.78
N ASN A 9 -58.63 0.06 59.15
CA ASN A 9 -57.96 1.24 59.71
C ASN A 9 -56.85 1.06 60.76
N TRP A 10 -55.61 1.20 60.28
CA TRP A 10 -54.50 1.77 61.04
C TRP A 10 -54.11 3.12 60.45
N PHE A 11 -54.62 4.17 61.10
CA PHE A 11 -54.12 5.54 61.21
C PHE A 11 -53.01 6.06 60.25
N LYS A 12 -53.43 6.96 59.35
CA LYS A 12 -53.17 8.41 59.44
C LYS A 12 -51.70 8.86 59.61
N GLN A 13 -51.04 9.18 58.49
CA GLN A 13 -50.15 10.35 58.38
C GLN A 13 -49.85 10.70 56.92
N LYS A 14 -50.17 11.95 56.56
CA LYS A 14 -49.37 12.88 55.73
C LYS A 14 -48.73 12.34 54.43
N ASP A 15 -48.84 12.97 53.28
CA ASP A 15 -49.01 14.38 53.00
C ASP A 15 -49.48 14.53 51.55
N SER A 16 -50.01 15.71 51.27
CA SER A 16 -50.37 16.19 49.96
C SER A 16 -49.29 15.96 48.90
N GLU A 17 -49.57 15.20 47.86
CA GLU A 17 -49.04 15.51 46.53
C GLU A 17 -50.12 15.24 45.49
N ARG A 18 -51.07 16.18 45.36
CA ARG A 18 -51.67 16.43 44.05
C ARG A 18 -50.50 16.78 43.13
N LEU A 19 -49.93 15.78 42.45
CA LEU A 19 -49.00 16.01 41.35
C LEU A 19 -49.73 16.92 40.36
N SER A 20 -49.41 18.21 40.43
CA SER A 20 -49.99 19.22 39.57
C SER A 20 -49.74 18.79 38.13
N TYR A 21 -50.81 18.65 37.34
CA TYR A 21 -50.75 18.24 35.93
C TYR A 21 -49.75 19.07 35.11
N TRP A 22 -49.42 20.29 35.55
CA TRP A 22 -48.37 21.13 34.96
C TRP A 22 -46.94 20.63 35.21
N LYS A 23 -46.67 19.99 36.36
CA LYS A 23 -45.37 19.33 36.63
C LYS A 23 -45.20 18.08 35.75
N LEU A 24 -46.26 17.30 35.56
CA LEU A 24 -46.28 16.16 34.63
C LEU A 24 -46.12 16.61 33.16
N GLY A 25 -46.81 17.69 32.78
CA GLY A 25 -46.67 18.30 31.44
C GLY A 25 -45.27 18.85 31.17
N GLY A 26 -44.64 19.48 32.17
CA GLY A 26 -43.26 19.98 32.07
C GLY A 26 -42.23 18.86 31.88
N VAL A 27 -42.38 17.75 32.59
CA VAL A 27 -41.52 16.56 32.43
C VAL A 27 -41.71 15.91 31.06
N ALA A 28 -42.96 15.80 30.58
CA ALA A 28 -43.24 15.26 29.25
C ALA A 28 -42.67 16.17 28.13
N ALA A 29 -42.76 17.49 28.27
CA ALA A 29 -42.17 18.45 27.33
C ALA A 29 -40.65 18.40 27.34
N LEU A 30 -40.01 18.26 28.51
CA LEU A 30 -38.56 18.06 28.63
C LEU A 30 -38.12 16.73 28.03
N ALA A 31 -38.87 15.65 28.27
CA ALA A 31 -38.60 14.33 27.69
C ALA A 31 -38.73 14.37 26.17
N LEU A 32 -39.79 14.98 25.63
CA LEU A 32 -39.96 15.21 24.18
C LEU A 32 -38.88 16.12 23.61
N GLY A 33 -38.47 17.15 24.35
CA GLY A 33 -37.39 18.06 23.97
C GLY A 33 -36.04 17.34 23.92
N LEU A 34 -35.74 16.48 24.89
CA LEU A 34 -34.53 15.65 24.92
C LEU A 34 -34.57 14.54 23.86
N LEU A 35 -35.73 13.94 23.60
CA LEU A 35 -35.92 12.98 22.51
C LEU A 35 -35.77 13.66 21.16
N ALA A 36 -36.32 14.86 20.99
CA ALA A 36 -36.14 15.68 19.80
C ALA A 36 -34.67 16.11 19.64
N LEU A 37 -33.98 16.51 20.72
CA LEU A 37 -32.56 16.81 20.70
C LEU A 37 -31.71 15.58 20.36
N ALA A 38 -32.06 14.41 20.89
CA ALA A 38 -31.41 13.15 20.57
C ALA A 38 -31.65 12.73 19.12
N PHE A 39 -32.85 12.98 18.60
CA PHE A 39 -33.20 12.76 17.20
C PHE A 39 -32.54 13.77 16.24
N LEU A 40 -32.27 15.00 16.73
CA LEU A 40 -31.53 16.06 16.04
C LEU A 40 -30.00 15.85 16.11
N ARG A 41 -29.51 14.95 16.96
CA ARG A 41 -28.08 14.64 17.07
C ARG A 41 -27.65 13.83 15.85
N ARG A 42 -27.38 14.54 14.75
CA ARG A 42 -26.83 13.98 13.52
C ARG A 42 -25.42 13.45 13.80
N ASN A 43 -25.32 12.13 13.94
CA ASN A 43 -24.05 11.42 14.21
C ASN A 43 -23.35 11.01 12.91
N TYR A 44 -23.39 11.84 11.87
CA TYR A 44 -22.73 11.54 10.59
C TYR A 44 -22.22 12.81 9.94
N ASP A 45 -21.07 12.70 9.30
CA ASP A 45 -20.50 13.75 8.46
C ASP A 45 -21.04 13.61 7.04
N THR A 46 -21.14 14.73 6.34
CA THR A 46 -21.49 14.75 4.92
C THR A 46 -20.39 15.38 4.10
N VAL A 47 -20.09 14.79 2.95
CA VAL A 47 -19.12 15.32 1.99
C VAL A 47 -19.82 15.53 0.64
N GLU A 48 -19.51 16.62 -0.03
CA GLU A 48 -20.01 16.90 -1.38
C GLU A 48 -19.16 16.16 -2.42
N PRO A 49 -19.77 15.51 -3.42
CA PRO A 49 -19.05 14.94 -4.54
C PRO A 49 -18.25 16.02 -5.26
N ARG A 50 -17.08 15.65 -5.77
CA ARG A 50 -16.22 16.57 -6.52
C ARG A 50 -15.76 15.97 -7.83
N ARG A 51 -15.43 16.83 -8.78
CA ARG A 51 -14.70 16.42 -9.96
C ARG A 51 -13.21 16.66 -9.76
N GLY A 52 -12.39 15.71 -10.19
CA GLY A 52 -10.94 15.83 -10.08
C GLY A 52 -10.19 14.64 -10.64
N PRO A 53 -8.85 14.71 -10.62
CA PRO A 53 -8.02 13.60 -11.02
C PRO A 53 -8.06 12.48 -9.98
N ILE A 54 -7.98 11.23 -10.43
CA ILE A 54 -7.77 10.05 -9.60
C ILE A 54 -6.77 9.12 -10.30
N VAL A 55 -5.88 8.56 -9.49
CA VAL A 55 -4.87 7.59 -9.93
C VAL A 55 -5.06 6.35 -9.08
N GLU A 56 -5.42 5.25 -9.73
CA GLU A 56 -5.41 3.93 -9.11
C GLU A 56 -4.01 3.34 -9.26
N ALA A 57 -3.43 2.93 -8.13
CA ALA A 57 -2.12 2.33 -8.09
C ALA A 57 -2.17 0.92 -7.47
N VAL A 58 -1.28 0.06 -7.96
CA VAL A 58 -0.95 -1.21 -7.32
C VAL A 58 0.36 -1.03 -6.58
N TYR A 59 0.39 -1.44 -5.32
CA TYR A 59 1.55 -1.29 -4.45
C TYR A 59 2.29 -2.63 -4.33
N GLY A 60 3.62 -2.58 -4.29
CA GLY A 60 4.47 -3.73 -4.07
C GLY A 60 5.83 -3.34 -3.48
N LEU A 61 6.48 -4.30 -2.84
CA LEU A 61 7.87 -4.18 -2.40
C LEU A 61 8.77 -4.70 -3.52
N GLY A 62 9.74 -3.88 -3.91
CA GLY A 62 10.72 -4.21 -4.93
C GLY A 62 12.13 -4.29 -4.37
N THR A 63 13.00 -5.00 -5.07
CA THR A 63 14.44 -5.08 -4.78
C THR A 63 15.23 -4.47 -5.92
N VAL A 64 16.28 -3.70 -5.60
CA VAL A 64 17.22 -3.17 -6.59
C VAL A 64 18.08 -4.32 -7.11
N THR A 65 17.81 -4.77 -8.32
CA THR A 65 18.49 -5.90 -8.95
C THR A 65 19.51 -5.39 -9.96
N PRO A 66 20.80 -5.74 -9.83
CA PRO A 66 21.83 -5.33 -10.78
C PRO A 66 21.59 -6.02 -12.12
N ARG A 67 21.74 -5.29 -13.23
CA ARG A 67 21.54 -5.88 -14.57
C ARG A 67 22.61 -6.91 -14.90
N ARG A 68 23.81 -6.79 -14.34
CA ARG A 68 24.89 -7.76 -14.54
C ARG A 68 25.50 -8.17 -13.20
N THR A 69 25.53 -9.47 -13.00
CA THR A 69 26.27 -10.12 -11.91
C THR A 69 27.20 -11.16 -12.53
N PHE A 70 28.46 -11.16 -12.10
CA PHE A 70 29.44 -12.16 -12.47
C PHE A 70 29.98 -12.82 -11.21
N THR A 71 29.86 -14.15 -11.15
CA THR A 71 30.46 -14.96 -10.10
C THR A 71 31.40 -15.96 -10.73
N ALA A 72 32.69 -15.83 -10.46
CA ALA A 72 33.68 -16.81 -10.86
C ALA A 72 33.56 -18.05 -9.97
N LYS A 73 33.56 -19.22 -10.60
CA LYS A 73 33.59 -20.54 -9.93
C LYS A 73 34.69 -21.38 -10.55
N LEU A 74 35.33 -22.21 -9.74
CA LEU A 74 36.32 -23.16 -10.25
C LEU A 74 35.64 -24.45 -10.69
N GLY A 75 36.02 -24.95 -11.89
CA GLY A 75 35.52 -26.23 -12.40
C GLY A 75 36.35 -27.44 -11.94
N VAL A 76 37.57 -27.19 -11.47
CA VAL A 76 38.51 -28.18 -10.93
C VAL A 76 39.11 -27.64 -9.63
N ALA A 77 39.63 -28.52 -8.78
CA ALA A 77 40.29 -28.08 -7.56
C ALA A 77 41.54 -27.27 -7.93
N GLY A 78 41.78 -26.17 -7.21
CA GLY A 78 42.92 -25.30 -7.47
C GLY A 78 43.24 -24.42 -6.29
N ARG A 79 44.46 -23.91 -6.26
CA ARG A 79 44.94 -23.00 -5.20
C ARG A 79 44.81 -21.55 -5.65
N ILE A 80 44.34 -20.66 -4.78
CA ILE A 80 44.40 -19.21 -5.02
C ILE A 80 45.86 -18.77 -4.92
N GLU A 81 46.40 -18.18 -5.98
CA GLU A 81 47.79 -17.67 -6.00
C GLU A 81 47.87 -16.17 -5.71
N ALA A 82 46.91 -15.41 -6.22
CA ALA A 82 46.91 -13.95 -6.09
C ALA A 82 45.50 -13.39 -6.21
N ILE A 83 45.21 -12.39 -5.37
CA ILE A 83 43.95 -11.64 -5.39
C ILE A 83 44.26 -10.22 -5.84
N SER A 84 43.72 -9.84 -7.00
CA SER A 84 44.00 -8.54 -7.64
C SER A 84 42.92 -7.49 -7.37
N ALA A 85 41.73 -7.90 -6.94
CA ALA A 85 40.63 -7.01 -6.59
C ALA A 85 39.90 -7.54 -5.35
N ARG A 86 39.47 -6.63 -4.47
CA ARG A 86 38.83 -6.91 -3.18
C ARG A 86 37.42 -6.32 -3.13
N PRO A 87 36.56 -6.80 -2.21
CA PRO A 87 35.23 -6.22 -2.01
C PRO A 87 35.29 -4.71 -1.80
N GLY A 88 34.48 -3.96 -2.55
CA GLY A 88 34.48 -2.51 -2.59
C GLY A 88 35.32 -1.90 -3.73
N ASP A 89 36.24 -2.65 -4.33
CA ASP A 89 37.04 -2.17 -5.45
C ASP A 89 36.18 -2.06 -6.72
N THR A 90 36.30 -0.92 -7.39
CA THR A 90 35.75 -0.71 -8.73
C THR A 90 36.78 -1.15 -9.77
N VAL A 91 36.33 -1.93 -10.74
CA VAL A 91 37.18 -2.52 -11.79
C VAL A 91 36.57 -2.27 -13.16
N GLU A 92 37.43 -2.15 -14.17
CA GLU A 92 37.04 -2.07 -15.58
C GLU A 92 37.08 -3.45 -16.26
N LYS A 93 36.38 -3.57 -17.39
CA LYS A 93 36.41 -4.78 -18.21
C LYS A 93 37.86 -5.16 -18.56
N GLY A 94 38.23 -6.40 -18.26
CA GLY A 94 39.54 -6.99 -18.55
C GLY A 94 40.56 -6.87 -17.41
N ASN A 95 40.28 -6.08 -16.37
CA ASN A 95 41.13 -6.03 -15.18
C ASN A 95 41.24 -7.42 -14.52
N PRO A 96 42.43 -7.82 -14.04
CA PRO A 96 42.59 -9.06 -13.29
C PRO A 96 41.78 -9.00 -11.99
N LEU A 97 41.08 -10.09 -11.67
CA LEU A 97 40.29 -10.20 -10.45
C LEU A 97 40.98 -11.13 -9.44
N ILE A 98 41.18 -12.37 -9.84
CA ILE A 98 41.78 -13.42 -9.02
C ILE A 98 42.50 -14.42 -9.92
N ARG A 99 43.66 -14.91 -9.47
CA ARG A 99 44.45 -15.91 -10.18
C ARG A 99 44.58 -17.16 -9.33
N THR A 100 44.40 -18.30 -9.97
CA THR A 100 44.69 -19.63 -9.42
C THR A 100 45.88 -20.24 -10.15
N ASP A 101 46.34 -21.39 -9.65
CA ASP A 101 47.38 -22.22 -10.28
C ASP A 101 47.12 -22.61 -11.76
N SER A 102 45.87 -22.50 -12.21
CA SER A 102 45.40 -23.03 -13.49
C SER A 102 44.68 -21.99 -14.35
N ILE A 103 44.10 -20.94 -13.77
CA ILE A 103 43.33 -19.93 -14.50
C ILE A 103 43.42 -18.55 -13.87
N GLN A 104 43.38 -17.51 -14.71
CA GLN A 104 43.23 -16.13 -14.27
C GLN A 104 41.85 -15.60 -14.67
N PHE A 105 41.04 -15.25 -13.66
CA PHE A 105 39.76 -14.60 -13.88
C PHE A 105 39.95 -13.10 -14.05
N ARG A 106 39.24 -12.53 -15.02
CA ARG A 106 39.24 -11.10 -15.34
C ARG A 106 37.81 -10.58 -15.34
N ALA A 107 37.65 -9.30 -15.06
CA ALA A 107 36.35 -8.63 -15.03
C ALA A 107 35.70 -8.67 -16.43
N PRO A 108 34.50 -9.26 -16.59
CA PRO A 108 33.83 -9.32 -17.90
C PRO A 108 33.16 -7.99 -18.29
N PHE A 109 32.92 -7.10 -17.33
CA PHE A 109 32.34 -5.77 -17.48
C PHE A 109 32.88 -4.83 -16.40
N ALA A 110 32.64 -3.52 -16.54
CA ALA A 110 32.96 -2.56 -15.48
C ALA A 110 31.94 -2.66 -14.34
N GLY A 111 32.42 -2.68 -13.09
CA GLY A 111 31.56 -2.83 -11.91
C GLY A 111 32.38 -2.90 -10.64
N THR A 112 31.76 -3.37 -9.57
CA THR A 112 32.39 -3.42 -8.24
C THR A 112 32.40 -4.85 -7.73
N VAL A 113 33.53 -5.27 -7.17
CA VAL A 113 33.64 -6.57 -6.48
C VAL A 113 32.82 -6.49 -5.18
N THR A 114 31.91 -7.42 -4.97
CA THR A 114 31.01 -7.42 -3.80
C THR A 114 31.36 -8.52 -2.82
N ASN A 115 31.94 -9.63 -3.28
CA ASN A 115 32.30 -10.76 -2.43
C ASN A 115 33.59 -11.40 -2.89
N LEU A 116 34.38 -11.82 -1.91
CA LEU A 116 35.56 -12.66 -2.04
C LEU A 116 35.39 -13.77 -1.01
N PHE A 117 35.52 -15.02 -1.44
CA PHE A 117 35.17 -16.18 -0.60
C PHE A 117 36.38 -16.94 -0.05
N PHE A 118 37.58 -16.62 -0.55
CA PHE A 118 38.83 -17.30 -0.23
C PHE A 118 39.98 -16.31 -0.16
N GLU A 119 41.00 -16.67 0.60
CA GLU A 119 42.25 -15.93 0.73
C GLU A 119 43.37 -16.55 -0.13
N GLU A 120 44.47 -15.82 -0.29
CA GLU A 120 45.65 -16.32 -0.99
C GLU A 120 46.22 -17.58 -0.31
N ASN A 121 46.69 -18.53 -1.12
CA ASN A 121 47.20 -19.85 -0.74
C ASN A 121 46.16 -20.87 -0.27
N GLU A 122 44.87 -20.52 -0.23
CA GLU A 122 43.81 -21.47 0.07
C GLU A 122 43.51 -22.39 -1.12
N ILE A 123 43.05 -23.61 -0.80
CA ILE A 123 42.60 -24.59 -1.79
C ILE A 123 41.08 -24.46 -1.95
N VAL A 124 40.65 -24.31 -3.19
CA VAL A 124 39.24 -24.21 -3.55
C VAL A 124 38.79 -25.49 -4.24
N MET A 125 37.65 -26.00 -3.79
CA MET A 125 37.00 -27.16 -4.38
C MET A 125 36.18 -26.78 -5.63
N PRO A 126 36.00 -27.71 -6.59
CA PRO A 126 35.13 -27.50 -7.74
C PRO A 126 33.71 -27.06 -7.36
N GLY A 127 33.15 -26.13 -8.11
CA GLY A 127 31.80 -25.59 -7.94
C GLY A 127 31.70 -24.41 -6.97
N SER A 128 32.72 -24.18 -6.13
CA SER A 128 32.72 -23.09 -5.16
C SER A 128 32.87 -21.72 -5.83
N PRO A 129 32.06 -20.71 -5.44
CA PRO A 129 32.26 -19.33 -5.87
C PRO A 129 33.52 -18.76 -5.21
N ILE A 130 34.34 -18.05 -5.97
CA ILE A 130 35.60 -17.47 -5.47
C ILE A 130 35.57 -15.94 -5.39
N ILE A 131 34.94 -15.29 -6.36
CA ILE A 131 34.76 -13.84 -6.37
C ILE A 131 33.46 -13.49 -7.10
N THR A 132 32.76 -12.48 -6.60
CA THR A 132 31.54 -11.93 -7.23
C THR A 132 31.72 -10.44 -7.47
N MET A 133 31.27 -9.98 -8.64
CA MET A 133 31.14 -8.57 -8.96
C MET A 133 29.78 -8.25 -9.59
N LYS A 134 29.30 -7.03 -9.36
CA LYS A 134 28.01 -6.52 -9.81
C LYS A 134 28.16 -5.15 -10.49
N THR A 135 27.24 -4.80 -11.38
CA THR A 135 27.06 -3.40 -11.81
C THR A 135 26.37 -2.60 -10.71
N MET A 136 26.86 -1.39 -10.42
CA MET A 136 26.29 -0.54 -9.37
C MET A 136 25.18 0.39 -9.92
N GLN A 137 25.43 1.10 -11.02
CA GLN A 137 24.48 2.07 -11.59
C GLN A 137 23.56 1.49 -12.68
N ASP A 138 23.88 0.31 -13.23
CA ASP A 138 23.01 -0.39 -14.18
C ASP A 138 22.20 -1.46 -13.44
N HIS A 139 21.00 -1.09 -13.02
CA HIS A 139 20.07 -1.90 -12.23
C HIS A 139 18.62 -1.56 -12.59
N HIS A 140 17.69 -2.40 -12.11
CA HIS A 140 16.25 -2.20 -12.20
C HIS A 140 15.62 -2.60 -10.86
N ILE A 141 14.36 -2.22 -10.64
CA ILE A 141 13.61 -2.69 -9.48
C ILE A 141 12.80 -3.92 -9.88
N GLU A 142 13.03 -5.03 -9.21
CA GLU A 142 12.29 -6.27 -9.42
C GLU A 142 11.23 -6.42 -8.32
N LEU A 143 9.98 -6.66 -8.71
CA LEU A 143 8.85 -6.86 -7.82
C LEU A 143 8.21 -8.22 -8.06
N LEU A 144 7.80 -8.88 -6.98
CA LEU A 144 6.96 -10.07 -7.01
C LEU A 144 5.51 -9.67 -6.71
N MET A 145 4.61 -10.00 -7.62
CA MET A 145 3.20 -9.61 -7.56
C MET A 145 2.29 -10.83 -7.44
N ASP A 146 1.09 -10.64 -6.88
CA ASP A 146 0.03 -11.63 -6.94
C ASP A 146 -0.63 -11.66 -8.34
N GLN A 147 -1.38 -12.74 -8.58
CA GLN A 147 -2.01 -13.01 -9.87
C GLN A 147 -3.06 -11.95 -10.26
N GLU A 148 -3.84 -11.41 -9.31
CA GLU A 148 -4.89 -10.45 -9.63
C GLU A 148 -4.30 -9.08 -9.98
N SER A 149 -3.28 -8.67 -9.22
CA SER A 149 -2.55 -7.42 -9.42
C SER A 149 -1.82 -7.38 -10.76
N VAL A 150 -1.04 -8.41 -11.09
CA VAL A 150 -0.23 -8.43 -12.31
C VAL A 150 -1.07 -8.39 -13.59
N LEU A 151 -2.33 -8.87 -13.55
CA LEU A 151 -3.24 -8.82 -14.70
C LEU A 151 -3.56 -7.39 -15.15
N ARG A 152 -3.42 -6.40 -14.27
CA ARG A 152 -3.65 -4.98 -14.55
C ARG A 152 -2.37 -4.22 -14.93
N ILE A 153 -1.20 -4.83 -14.72
CA ILE A 153 0.10 -4.21 -14.98
C ILE A 153 0.56 -4.53 -16.41
N ARG A 154 1.05 -3.51 -17.12
CA ARG A 154 1.59 -3.62 -18.48
C ARG A 154 2.90 -2.83 -18.60
N PRO A 155 3.81 -3.23 -19.51
CA PRO A 155 4.95 -2.40 -19.86
C PRO A 155 4.53 -0.99 -20.29
N GLY A 156 5.31 0.02 -19.90
CA GLY A 156 5.05 1.44 -20.17
C GLY A 156 4.22 2.16 -19.11
N LEU A 157 3.66 1.46 -18.11
CA LEU A 157 2.99 2.11 -16.98
C LEU A 157 3.98 2.87 -16.11
N LYS A 158 3.54 4.01 -15.57
CA LYS A 158 4.33 4.81 -14.64
C LYS A 158 4.38 4.14 -13.29
N ALA A 159 5.53 4.26 -12.64
CA ALA A 159 5.74 3.82 -11.28
C ALA A 159 6.38 4.93 -10.45
N GLU A 160 6.00 5.01 -9.19
CA GLU A 160 6.68 5.84 -8.20
C GLU A 160 7.46 4.92 -7.27
N LEU A 161 8.75 5.20 -7.12
CA LEU A 161 9.68 4.47 -6.26
C LEU A 161 9.99 5.32 -5.04
N SER A 162 10.00 4.71 -3.86
CA SER A 162 10.51 5.34 -2.65
C SER A 162 11.37 4.38 -1.84
N PHE A 163 12.45 4.90 -1.27
CA PHE A 163 13.37 4.16 -0.42
C PHE A 163 13.30 4.74 0.99
N GLU A 164 13.07 3.92 2.01
CA GLU A 164 12.98 4.40 3.41
C GLU A 164 14.22 5.18 3.84
N THR A 165 15.39 4.81 3.32
CA THR A 165 16.69 5.41 3.63
C THR A 165 16.87 6.80 3.02
N LEU A 166 16.09 7.16 2.00
CA LEU A 166 16.16 8.44 1.31
C LEU A 166 15.00 9.32 1.77
N ARG A 167 15.30 10.54 2.23
CA ARG A 167 14.38 11.52 2.87
C ARG A 167 13.14 11.86 2.01
N ASN A 168 12.18 10.94 1.91
CA ASN A 168 10.91 11.08 1.20
C ASN A 168 11.06 11.51 -0.28
N ARG A 169 12.17 11.15 -0.93
CA ARG A 169 12.39 11.45 -2.35
C ARG A 169 11.65 10.40 -3.19
N LYS A 170 10.63 10.85 -3.90
CA LYS A 170 9.90 10.05 -4.89
C LYS A 170 10.70 10.03 -6.18
N ILE A 171 11.04 8.84 -6.66
CA ILE A 171 11.77 8.63 -7.91
C ILE A 171 10.78 8.10 -8.93
N GLN A 172 10.80 8.67 -10.13
CA GLN A 172 9.92 8.24 -11.20
C GLN A 172 10.54 7.04 -11.91
N GLY A 173 9.70 6.04 -12.22
CA GLY A 173 10.08 4.87 -12.98
C GLY A 173 9.00 4.47 -13.98
N VAL A 174 9.33 3.48 -14.81
CA VAL A 174 8.44 2.92 -15.81
C VAL A 174 8.55 1.41 -15.77
N VAL A 175 7.41 0.71 -15.82
CA VAL A 175 7.39 -0.75 -15.94
C VAL A 175 8.02 -1.14 -17.27
N SER A 176 9.16 -1.80 -17.23
CA SER A 176 9.89 -2.25 -18.42
C SER A 176 9.42 -3.63 -18.86
N ARG A 177 9.16 -4.54 -17.91
CA ARG A 177 8.78 -5.93 -18.18
C ARG A 177 7.78 -6.46 -17.17
N VAL A 178 6.97 -7.39 -17.65
CA VAL A 178 6.03 -8.17 -16.84
C VAL A 178 6.06 -9.60 -17.38
N TYR A 179 6.43 -10.58 -16.54
CA TYR A 179 6.53 -11.98 -16.94
C TYR A 179 6.33 -12.91 -15.74
N SER A 180 6.11 -14.20 -16.00
CA SER A 180 6.07 -15.22 -14.95
C SER A 180 7.35 -16.06 -14.97
N SER A 181 7.89 -16.38 -13.79
CA SER A 181 9.05 -17.26 -13.64
C SER A 181 8.86 -18.12 -12.40
N GLY A 182 9.03 -19.44 -12.51
CA GLY A 182 8.99 -20.33 -11.33
C GLY A 182 7.65 -20.36 -10.56
N GLY A 183 6.55 -19.90 -11.16
CA GLY A 183 5.26 -19.75 -10.47
C GLY A 183 5.05 -18.40 -9.80
N GLU A 184 6.04 -17.50 -9.90
CA GLU A 184 5.96 -16.12 -9.43
C GLU A 184 5.68 -15.17 -10.61
N PHE A 185 5.06 -14.03 -10.32
CA PHE A 185 4.80 -12.99 -11.31
C PHE A 185 5.73 -11.82 -11.05
N VAL A 186 6.67 -11.63 -11.97
CA VAL A 186 7.74 -10.65 -11.87
C VAL A 186 7.38 -9.41 -12.67
N VAL A 187 7.57 -8.25 -12.04
CA VAL A 187 7.47 -6.94 -12.68
C VAL A 187 8.81 -6.24 -12.52
N GLU A 188 9.41 -5.85 -13.64
CA GLU A 188 10.63 -5.02 -13.63
C GLU A 188 10.23 -3.55 -13.87
N VAL A 189 10.79 -2.65 -13.06
CA VAL A 189 10.66 -1.19 -13.20
C VAL A 189 12.03 -0.58 -13.40
N GLU A 190 12.16 0.23 -14.45
CA GLU A 190 13.37 1.00 -14.74
C GLU A 190 13.19 2.48 -14.36
N SER A 191 14.27 3.15 -14.00
CA SER A 191 14.28 4.59 -13.71
C SER A 191 15.55 5.21 -14.27
N ASP A 192 15.40 6.29 -15.03
CA ASP A 192 16.52 7.07 -15.57
C ASP A 192 17.11 8.05 -14.53
N GLU A 193 16.41 8.26 -13.41
CA GLU A 193 16.76 9.26 -12.39
C GLU A 193 17.16 8.61 -11.06
N MET A 194 17.65 7.36 -11.09
CA MET A 194 18.04 6.68 -9.85
C MET A 194 19.24 7.39 -9.20
N PRO A 195 19.16 7.77 -7.92
CA PRO A 195 20.29 8.34 -7.19
C PRO A 195 21.45 7.35 -7.03
N GLU A 196 22.69 7.83 -7.07
CA GLU A 196 23.89 6.99 -6.93
C GLU A 196 24.01 6.32 -5.55
N GLU A 197 23.32 6.85 -4.54
CA GLU A 197 23.24 6.28 -3.20
C GLU A 197 22.39 5.00 -3.14
N VAL A 198 21.58 4.75 -4.18
CA VAL A 198 20.82 3.50 -4.30
C VAL A 198 21.74 2.41 -4.80
N LEU A 199 22.02 1.45 -3.91
CA LEU A 199 22.87 0.30 -4.20
C LEU A 199 22.03 -0.94 -4.51
N PRO A 200 22.59 -1.89 -5.27
CA PRO A 200 22.01 -3.21 -5.44
C PRO A 200 21.64 -3.87 -4.10
N ASP A 201 20.63 -4.73 -4.16
CA ASP A 201 20.06 -5.48 -3.04
C ASP A 201 19.27 -4.61 -2.01
N MET A 202 19.16 -3.29 -2.20
CA MET A 202 18.26 -2.44 -1.41
C MET A 202 16.78 -2.71 -1.74
N THR A 203 15.90 -2.45 -0.78
CA THR A 203 14.44 -2.55 -0.96
C THR A 203 13.83 -1.18 -1.27
N ALA A 204 12.80 -1.16 -2.12
CA ALA A 204 12.02 0.00 -2.48
C ALA A 204 10.52 -0.28 -2.34
N ASP A 205 9.76 0.68 -1.82
CA ASP A 205 8.32 0.71 -2.01
C ASP A 205 8.02 1.21 -3.42
N VAL A 206 7.12 0.52 -4.12
CA VAL A 206 6.75 0.83 -5.49
C VAL A 206 5.25 0.96 -5.62
N ALA A 207 4.80 2.07 -6.20
CA ALA A 207 3.41 2.31 -6.57
C ALA A 207 3.31 2.38 -8.10
N ILE A 208 2.68 1.39 -8.73
CA ILE A 208 2.49 1.33 -10.18
C ILE A 208 1.11 1.89 -10.53
N GLU A 209 1.06 2.96 -11.32
CA GLU A 209 -0.19 3.58 -11.79
C GLU A 209 -0.86 2.66 -12.84
N VAL A 210 -1.95 1.99 -12.47
CA VAL A 210 -2.69 1.07 -13.37
C VAL A 210 -3.88 1.72 -14.04
N ALA A 211 -4.43 2.79 -13.47
CA ALA A 211 -5.44 3.60 -14.11
C ALA A 211 -5.31 5.06 -13.71
N ARG A 212 -5.55 5.95 -14.66
CA ARG A 212 -5.61 7.40 -14.44
C ARG A 212 -6.83 7.99 -15.11
N ARG A 213 -7.47 8.92 -14.42
CA ARG A 213 -8.56 9.75 -14.93
C ARG A 213 -8.31 11.16 -14.47
N ASP A 214 -8.27 12.12 -15.39
CA ASP A 214 -7.99 13.52 -15.02
C ASP A 214 -9.25 14.26 -14.52
N ASN A 215 -10.44 13.75 -14.83
CA ASN A 215 -11.72 14.38 -14.49
C ASN A 215 -12.82 13.36 -14.13
N ALA A 216 -12.60 12.61 -13.06
CA ALA A 216 -13.56 11.63 -12.52
C ALA A 216 -14.58 12.30 -11.58
N PHE A 217 -15.78 11.72 -11.46
CA PHE A 217 -16.74 12.11 -10.43
C PHE A 217 -16.47 11.30 -9.16
N LEU A 218 -16.02 11.99 -8.11
CA LEU A 218 -15.41 11.39 -6.94
C LEU A 218 -16.28 11.56 -5.69
N ILE A 219 -16.35 10.49 -4.91
CA ILE A 219 -16.89 10.51 -3.55
C ILE A 219 -15.88 9.87 -2.59
N PRO A 220 -15.99 10.11 -1.27
CA PRO A 220 -15.12 9.44 -0.31
C PRO A 220 -15.28 7.91 -0.38
N GLN A 221 -14.17 7.18 -0.50
CA GLN A 221 -14.18 5.72 -0.59
C GLN A 221 -14.91 5.08 0.60
N ARG A 222 -14.74 5.66 1.80
CA ARG A 222 -15.39 5.22 3.04
C ARG A 222 -16.92 5.29 3.02
N ALA A 223 -17.51 6.04 2.08
CA ALA A 223 -18.96 6.14 1.94
C ALA A 223 -19.56 4.94 1.18
N VAL A 224 -18.74 4.18 0.44
CA VAL A 224 -19.20 3.01 -0.31
C VAL A 224 -19.20 1.78 0.60
N GLN A 225 -20.36 1.19 0.82
CA GLN A 225 -20.54 -0.02 1.62
C GLN A 225 -21.28 -1.07 0.80
N ARG A 226 -20.63 -2.20 0.49
CA ARG A 226 -21.20 -3.30 -0.32
C ARG A 226 -21.81 -2.81 -1.65
N GLY A 227 -21.10 -1.90 -2.34
CA GLY A 227 -21.55 -1.30 -3.61
C GLY A 227 -22.71 -0.31 -3.49
N GLN A 228 -23.01 0.16 -2.28
CA GLN A 228 -24.08 1.11 -2.02
C GLN A 228 -23.55 2.34 -1.28
N VAL A 229 -24.12 3.50 -1.60
CA VAL A 229 -23.79 4.79 -1.00
C VAL A 229 -25.05 5.37 -0.35
N GLN A 230 -24.88 6.01 0.79
CA GLN A 230 -25.96 6.73 1.44
C GLN A 230 -25.81 8.22 1.18
N VAL A 231 -26.88 8.86 0.73
CA VAL A 231 -26.88 10.29 0.39
C VAL A 231 -28.04 11.01 1.06
N LEU A 232 -27.86 12.30 1.31
CA LEU A 232 -28.93 13.24 1.58
C LEU A 232 -29.24 14.01 0.29
N ARG A 233 -30.40 13.70 -0.32
CA ARG A 233 -30.92 14.42 -1.48
C ARG A 233 -32.16 15.19 -1.07
N HIS A 234 -32.14 16.51 -1.21
CA HIS A 234 -33.22 17.39 -0.73
C HIS A 234 -33.58 17.16 0.76
N GLY A 235 -32.57 16.86 1.59
CA GLY A 235 -32.76 16.59 3.02
C GLY A 235 -33.27 15.18 3.38
N LEU A 236 -33.58 14.34 2.38
CA LEU A 236 -34.01 12.96 2.59
C LEU A 236 -32.85 11.98 2.41
N ARG A 237 -32.71 11.06 3.37
CA ARG A 237 -31.71 9.98 3.31
C ARG A 237 -32.15 8.94 2.29
N LYS A 238 -31.30 8.67 1.30
CA LYS A 238 -31.50 7.61 0.30
C LYS A 238 -30.29 6.68 0.28
N LYS A 239 -30.52 5.42 -0.03
CA LYS A 239 -29.47 4.43 -0.29
C LYS A 239 -29.48 4.12 -1.78
N ILE A 240 -28.36 4.35 -2.45
CA ILE A 240 -28.23 4.26 -3.90
C ILE A 240 -27.17 3.22 -4.21
N GLN A 241 -27.46 2.34 -5.18
CA GLN A 241 -26.47 1.40 -5.70
C GLN A 241 -25.64 2.10 -6.78
N VAL A 242 -24.33 1.95 -6.71
CA VAL A 242 -23.37 2.68 -7.57
C VAL A 242 -22.48 1.71 -8.31
N LYS A 243 -22.08 2.05 -9.54
CA LYS A 243 -20.95 1.40 -10.22
C LYS A 243 -19.67 2.20 -9.98
N ILE A 244 -18.66 1.55 -9.43
CA ILE A 244 -17.38 2.16 -9.10
C ILE A 244 -16.34 1.91 -10.17
N GLY A 245 -15.44 2.87 -10.36
CA GLY A 245 -14.29 2.81 -11.26
C GLY A 245 -12.98 2.81 -10.49
N ALA A 246 -12.05 3.66 -10.91
CA ALA A 246 -10.77 3.84 -10.24
C ALA A 246 -10.97 4.23 -8.77
N ALA A 247 -10.12 3.71 -7.88
CA ALA A 247 -10.14 4.03 -6.47
C ALA A 247 -8.71 4.25 -5.95
N ASP A 248 -8.55 5.24 -5.07
CA ASP A 248 -7.36 5.43 -4.26
C ASP A 248 -7.71 5.24 -2.76
N ALA A 249 -6.80 5.61 -1.86
CA ALA A 249 -6.99 5.43 -0.41
C ALA A 249 -8.10 6.32 0.20
N GLU A 250 -8.51 7.39 -0.48
CA GLU A 250 -9.47 8.38 0.03
C GLU A 250 -10.73 8.48 -0.81
N TRP A 251 -10.61 8.36 -2.13
CA TRP A 251 -11.64 8.66 -3.12
C TRP A 251 -11.90 7.47 -4.03
N VAL A 252 -13.12 7.44 -4.56
CA VAL A 252 -13.55 6.46 -5.56
C VAL A 252 -14.34 7.15 -6.65
N GLU A 253 -14.07 6.76 -7.89
CA GLU A 253 -14.80 7.18 -9.08
C GLU A 253 -16.14 6.47 -9.17
N ILE A 254 -17.19 7.23 -9.49
CA ILE A 254 -18.50 6.69 -9.85
C ILE A 254 -18.64 6.76 -11.38
N LEU A 255 -18.91 5.61 -11.99
CA LEU A 255 -18.96 5.43 -13.45
C LEU A 255 -20.34 5.66 -14.06
N ASP A 256 -21.38 5.78 -13.24
CA ASP A 256 -22.76 5.95 -13.67
C ASP A 256 -23.39 7.24 -13.11
N ASP A 257 -24.55 7.60 -13.64
CA ASP A 257 -25.30 8.80 -13.24
C ASP A 257 -26.21 8.55 -12.01
N SER A 258 -25.87 7.56 -11.17
CA SER A 258 -26.68 7.22 -10.00
C SER A 258 -26.69 8.33 -8.94
N LEU A 259 -25.60 9.10 -8.88
CA LEU A 259 -25.41 10.22 -7.96
C LEU A 259 -25.52 11.56 -8.71
N GLN A 260 -26.04 12.55 -8.01
CA GLN A 260 -26.17 13.91 -8.51
C GLN A 260 -25.13 14.83 -7.87
N PRO A 261 -24.67 15.90 -8.54
CA PRO A 261 -23.69 16.83 -7.97
C PRO A 261 -24.13 17.51 -6.67
N ASP A 262 -25.44 17.65 -6.45
CA ASP A 262 -26.05 18.23 -5.25
C ASP A 262 -26.31 17.21 -4.12
N ASP A 263 -26.03 15.92 -4.36
CA ASP A 263 -26.12 14.90 -3.32
C ASP A 263 -25.10 15.17 -2.23
N ARG A 264 -25.52 15.09 -0.96
CA ARG A 264 -24.59 15.08 0.16
C ARG A 264 -24.29 13.66 0.58
N ILE A 265 -23.06 13.21 0.36
CA ILE A 265 -22.63 11.84 0.66
C ILE A 265 -22.45 11.68 2.16
N ILE A 266 -23.19 10.75 2.75
CA ILE A 266 -23.08 10.43 4.18
C ILE A 266 -21.85 9.55 4.39
N VAL A 267 -20.90 10.02 5.20
CA VAL A 267 -19.69 9.29 5.56
C VAL A 267 -19.85 8.75 7.00
N PRO A 268 -19.58 7.46 7.24
CA PRO A 268 -19.56 6.93 8.60
C PRO A 268 -18.55 7.67 9.48
N ALA A 269 -18.94 7.96 10.73
CA ALA A 269 -18.01 8.46 11.74
C ALA A 269 -16.85 7.46 11.96
N ARG A 270 -15.66 7.98 12.30
CA ARG A 270 -14.49 7.18 12.67
C ARG A 270 -14.75 6.31 13.89
#